data_AF-A0A3D1I7I5-F1
#
_entry.id   AF-A0A3D1I7I5-F1
#
_cell.length_a   1.000
_cell.length_b   1.000
_cell.length_c   1.000
_cell.angle_alpha   90.00
_cell.angle_beta   90.00
_cell.angle_gamma   90.00
#
_symmetry.space_group_name_H-M   'P 1'
#
loop_
_entity.id
_entity.type
_entity.pdbx_description
1 polymer ?
#
loop_
_entity_poly.entity_id
_entity_poly.type
_entity_poly.pdbx_seq_one_letter_code
_entity_poly.pdbx_strand_id
1 'polypeptide(L)'
;MDGSSLRRLLREAPVVASVHCSDGSALDNHEVRERLARACAEGGARLLRVEGAEAVRRAKAATGLPVIGRIDRKYPDSPVRSTPTMAEVRELLDAGCELIALDATSRPRPGGERLSDLVTAIRSHGRLVVADCDDEETAAFAIHTGCDAVTTGLAGYSGKARLRVGPDWDFLRRVVQLSDRPVLAEGQFAEEWQIEAALRIGASGVVVGAAIADPAAQTRRFLQAASRRFCRVAAFDIGVHWLRFGLFDEDWRLRETDQTPLEGGPDQWIQWFRSVVAQRDVECVSVASPGTVNPRSGNVWEAPGGWTARFTAETIGAPTVSLNRALAAAWAHACLPEFAGRRVATLLVGKSVACGLCSQQSLVVGSMGQYPRLHELPTSTGQTFEELLDGVSTAAKPTEEQKARANAAVREAIRAIAAVWLPEIVVLSGPVGAADWIEVDLGYRKGWPQFRVLRSPLGGQAALHGAAALALFPPKALKTL
;
A
#
# COMPACT_ATOMS: atom_id res chain seq x y z
N MET A 1 -28.50 22.32 -14.70
CA MET A 1 -27.83 22.47 -13.39
C MET A 1 -26.80 23.56 -13.53
N ASP A 2 -26.68 24.48 -12.56
CA ASP A 2 -25.64 25.51 -12.53
C ASP A 2 -24.54 25.19 -11.49
N GLY A 3 -23.47 25.97 -11.45
CA GLY A 3 -22.35 25.74 -10.54
C GLY A 3 -22.73 25.82 -9.06
N SER A 4 -23.68 26.69 -8.70
CA SER A 4 -24.20 26.81 -7.33
C SER A 4 -24.94 25.53 -6.90
N SER A 5 -25.77 24.99 -7.80
CA SER A 5 -26.49 23.73 -7.59
C SER A 5 -25.54 22.55 -7.46
N LEU A 6 -24.47 22.51 -8.27
CA LEU A 6 -23.43 21.48 -8.15
C LEU A 6 -22.75 21.51 -6.77
N ARG A 7 -22.33 22.70 -6.30
CA ARG A 7 -21.71 22.86 -4.98
C ARG A 7 -22.62 22.42 -3.85
N ARG A 8 -23.91 22.74 -3.94
CA ARG A 8 -24.91 22.30 -2.97
C ARG A 8 -25.06 20.78 -2.99
N LEU A 9 -25.19 20.19 -4.17
CA LEU A 9 -25.32 18.74 -4.33
C LEU A 9 -24.12 18.02 -3.71
N LEU A 10 -22.91 18.43 -4.05
CA LEU A 10 -21.68 17.81 -3.56
C LEU A 10 -21.50 17.98 -2.04
N ARG A 11 -22.05 19.05 -1.45
CA ARG A 11 -22.08 19.22 0.01
C ARG A 11 -23.05 18.24 0.69
N GLU A 12 -24.19 17.97 0.07
CA GLU A 12 -25.21 17.06 0.61
C GLU A 12 -24.89 15.59 0.35
N ALA A 13 -24.23 15.29 -0.78
CA ALA A 13 -23.87 13.94 -1.23
C ALA A 13 -22.52 13.99 -1.97
N PRO A 14 -21.40 13.91 -1.23
CA PRO A 14 -20.06 14.11 -1.81
C PRO A 14 -19.55 12.92 -2.62
N VAL A 15 -20.16 11.74 -2.52
CA VAL A 15 -19.74 10.56 -3.27
C VAL A 15 -20.40 10.57 -4.66
N VAL A 16 -19.56 10.58 -5.69
CA VAL A 16 -19.96 10.45 -7.09
C VAL A 16 -19.71 9.01 -7.53
N ALA A 17 -20.78 8.29 -7.84
CA ALA A 17 -20.66 6.90 -8.28
C ALA A 17 -20.28 6.85 -9.77
N SER A 18 -19.09 6.33 -10.08
CA SER A 18 -18.65 6.16 -11.46
C SER A 18 -19.05 4.78 -11.97
N VAL A 19 -20.03 4.76 -12.86
CA VAL A 19 -20.63 3.56 -13.43
C VAL A 19 -19.96 3.25 -14.76
N HIS A 20 -18.67 2.99 -14.69
CA HIS A 20 -17.83 2.61 -15.83
C HIS A 20 -17.36 1.16 -15.66
N CYS A 21 -17.27 0.45 -16.77
CA CYS A 21 -16.76 -0.93 -16.84
C CYS A 21 -15.52 -0.95 -17.73
N SER A 22 -14.51 -1.72 -17.34
CA SER A 22 -13.30 -1.90 -18.13
C SER A 22 -13.61 -2.42 -19.55
N ASP A 23 -12.87 -1.94 -20.57
CA ASP A 23 -12.98 -2.40 -21.96
C ASP A 23 -12.95 -3.94 -22.03
N GLY A 24 -13.92 -4.56 -22.72
CA GLY A 24 -14.01 -6.01 -22.87
C GLY A 24 -14.50 -6.76 -21.63
N SER A 25 -14.96 -6.06 -20.60
CA SER A 25 -15.64 -6.65 -19.44
C SER A 25 -16.97 -7.29 -19.84
N ALA A 26 -17.37 -8.37 -19.16
CA ALA A 26 -18.72 -8.92 -19.26
C ALA A 26 -19.83 -7.93 -18.84
N LEU A 27 -19.45 -6.85 -18.14
CA LEU A 27 -20.34 -5.76 -17.73
C LEU A 27 -20.43 -4.64 -18.77
N ASP A 28 -19.69 -4.74 -19.88
CA ASP A 28 -19.70 -3.77 -20.98
C ASP A 28 -20.99 -3.88 -21.80
N ASN A 29 -22.11 -3.60 -21.15
CA ASN A 29 -23.46 -3.66 -21.69
C ASN A 29 -24.28 -2.51 -21.10
N HIS A 30 -25.02 -1.81 -21.96
CA HIS A 30 -25.79 -0.64 -21.57
C HIS A 30 -26.87 -0.94 -20.51
N GLU A 31 -27.54 -2.08 -20.57
CA GLU A 31 -28.54 -2.49 -19.58
C GLU A 31 -27.90 -2.82 -18.22
N VAL A 32 -26.71 -3.42 -18.23
CA VAL A 32 -25.97 -3.69 -16.99
C VAL A 32 -25.54 -2.38 -16.33
N ARG A 33 -25.02 -1.42 -17.10
CA ARG A 33 -24.65 -0.09 -16.59
C ARG A 33 -25.86 0.67 -16.04
N GLU A 34 -27.02 0.54 -16.70
CA GLU A 34 -28.29 1.09 -16.21
C GLU A 34 -28.67 0.53 -14.82
N ARG A 35 -28.59 -0.81 -14.66
CA ARG A 35 -28.87 -1.47 -13.38
C ARG A 35 -27.87 -1.07 -12.29
N LEU A 36 -26.59 -0.95 -12.63
CA LEU A 36 -25.56 -0.46 -11.71
C LEU A 36 -25.82 0.99 -11.28
N ALA A 37 -26.20 1.87 -12.21
CA ALA A 37 -26.56 3.26 -11.91
C ALA A 37 -27.76 3.32 -10.95
N ARG A 38 -28.78 2.50 -11.19
CA ARG A 38 -29.94 2.38 -10.29
C ARG A 38 -29.54 1.88 -8.90
N ALA A 39 -28.71 0.84 -8.81
CA ALA A 39 -28.22 0.34 -7.54
C ALA A 39 -27.42 1.42 -6.77
N CYS A 40 -26.59 2.21 -7.46
CA CYS A 40 -25.87 3.34 -6.85
C CYS A 40 -26.84 4.41 -6.32
N ALA A 41 -27.89 4.74 -7.08
CA ALA A 41 -28.91 5.70 -6.69
C ALA A 41 -29.71 5.22 -5.46
N GLU A 42 -30.12 3.95 -5.45
CA GLU A 42 -30.79 3.30 -4.31
C GLU A 42 -29.89 3.27 -3.06
N GLY A 43 -28.57 3.13 -3.26
CA GLY A 43 -27.55 3.25 -2.22
C GLY A 43 -27.30 4.69 -1.73
N GLY A 44 -27.97 5.70 -2.31
CA GLY A 44 -27.92 7.08 -1.86
C GLY A 44 -26.98 8.00 -2.66
N ALA A 45 -26.35 7.53 -3.74
CA ALA A 45 -25.61 8.41 -4.64
C ALA A 45 -26.57 9.42 -5.29
N ARG A 46 -26.14 10.68 -5.39
CA ARG A 46 -26.94 11.77 -6.01
C ARG A 46 -26.33 12.36 -7.27
N LEU A 47 -25.12 11.90 -7.64
CA LEU A 47 -24.43 12.27 -8.87
C LEU A 47 -23.74 11.04 -9.43
N LEU A 48 -23.91 10.81 -10.72
CA LEU A 48 -23.28 9.69 -11.42
C LEU A 48 -22.19 10.21 -12.36
N ARG A 49 -21.13 9.43 -12.55
CA ARG A 49 -20.17 9.60 -13.65
C ARG A 49 -20.33 8.42 -14.60
N VAL A 50 -20.60 8.69 -15.87
CA VAL A 50 -21.01 7.66 -16.84
C VAL A 50 -20.26 7.84 -18.16
N GLU A 51 -19.80 6.73 -18.72
CA GLU A 51 -19.12 6.67 -20.01
C GLU A 51 -20.11 6.20 -21.09
N GLY A 52 -20.17 6.94 -22.21
CA GLY A 52 -20.98 6.64 -23.39
C GLY A 52 -22.36 7.31 -23.42
N ALA A 53 -22.74 7.88 -24.57
CA ALA A 53 -24.00 8.62 -24.74
C ALA A 53 -25.27 7.79 -24.48
N GLU A 54 -25.32 6.53 -24.96
CA GLU A 54 -26.44 5.61 -24.69
C GLU A 54 -26.55 5.27 -23.20
N ALA A 55 -25.41 5.00 -22.55
CA ALA A 55 -25.38 4.70 -21.12
C ALA A 55 -25.83 5.89 -20.27
N VAL A 56 -25.43 7.13 -20.66
CA VAL A 56 -25.94 8.36 -20.05
C VAL A 56 -27.47 8.41 -20.15
N ARG A 57 -28.04 8.26 -21.35
CA ARG A 57 -29.51 8.34 -21.55
C ARG A 57 -30.25 7.35 -20.66
N ARG A 58 -29.76 6.11 -20.59
CA ARG A 58 -30.33 5.05 -19.73
C ARG A 58 -30.19 5.33 -18.25
N ALA A 59 -28.99 5.69 -17.79
CA ALA A 59 -28.76 5.99 -16.38
C ALA A 59 -29.66 7.14 -15.91
N LYS A 60 -29.83 8.19 -16.73
CA LYS A 60 -30.76 9.28 -16.45
C LYS A 60 -32.21 8.80 -16.39
N ALA A 61 -32.66 8.03 -17.37
CA ALA A 61 -34.03 7.52 -17.41
C ALA A 61 -34.36 6.63 -16.20
N ALA A 62 -33.40 5.78 -15.79
CA ALA A 62 -33.58 4.85 -14.69
C ALA A 62 -33.51 5.48 -13.29
N THR A 63 -32.79 6.61 -13.14
CA THR A 63 -32.49 7.18 -11.81
C THR A 63 -33.01 8.58 -11.58
N GLY A 64 -33.24 9.37 -12.64
CA GLY A 64 -33.53 10.80 -12.56
C GLY A 64 -32.36 11.65 -12.03
N LEU A 65 -31.19 11.06 -11.79
CA LEU A 65 -30.04 11.75 -11.23
C LEU A 65 -29.27 12.54 -12.28
N PRO A 66 -28.60 13.64 -11.88
CA PRO A 66 -27.65 14.34 -12.73
C PRO A 66 -26.45 13.44 -13.08
N VAL A 67 -25.90 13.65 -14.28
CA VAL A 67 -24.80 12.84 -14.81
C VAL A 67 -23.62 13.71 -15.28
N ILE A 68 -22.42 13.33 -14.85
CA ILE A 68 -21.14 13.70 -15.47
C ILE A 68 -20.88 12.69 -16.60
N GLY A 69 -21.12 13.10 -17.84
CA GLY A 69 -20.91 12.25 -19.01
C GLY A 69 -19.51 12.38 -19.58
N ARG A 70 -18.94 11.28 -20.08
CA ARG A 70 -17.73 11.28 -20.91
C ARG A 70 -17.84 10.25 -22.03
N ILE A 71 -17.01 10.35 -23.06
CA ILE A 71 -16.87 9.31 -24.08
C ILE A 71 -15.39 9.04 -24.29
N ASP A 72 -14.98 7.78 -24.15
CA ASP A 72 -13.60 7.38 -24.45
C ASP A 72 -13.49 6.91 -25.90
N ARG A 73 -12.68 7.59 -26.72
CA ARG A 73 -12.46 7.22 -28.13
C ARG A 73 -10.98 7.32 -28.48
N LYS A 74 -10.48 6.34 -29.25
CA LYS A 74 -9.07 6.31 -29.70
C LYS A 74 -8.96 6.99 -31.06
N TYR A 75 -7.94 7.83 -31.21
CA TYR A 75 -7.59 8.50 -32.45
C TYR A 75 -6.14 8.18 -32.82
N PRO A 76 -5.81 7.93 -34.10
CA PRO A 76 -4.45 7.56 -34.50
C PRO A 76 -3.40 8.65 -34.24
N ASP A 77 -3.81 9.92 -34.25
CA ASP A 77 -2.96 11.10 -34.18
C ASP A 77 -2.87 11.71 -32.78
N SER A 78 -3.48 11.09 -31.76
CA SER A 78 -3.56 11.68 -30.42
C SER A 78 -3.54 10.64 -29.28
N PRO A 79 -2.81 10.93 -28.18
CA PRO A 79 -2.89 10.15 -26.95
C PRO A 79 -4.12 10.50 -26.09
N VAL A 80 -4.86 11.57 -26.42
CA VAL A 80 -6.05 12.01 -25.68
C VAL A 80 -7.22 11.11 -26.04
N ARG A 81 -7.90 10.56 -25.02
CA ARG A 81 -8.99 9.60 -25.20
C ARG A 81 -10.33 10.04 -24.63
N SER A 82 -10.32 10.78 -23.51
CA SER A 82 -11.55 11.16 -22.79
C SER A 82 -12.13 12.44 -23.39
N THR A 83 -13.28 12.31 -24.05
CA THR A 83 -14.03 13.37 -24.76
C THR A 83 -13.09 14.30 -25.56
N PRO A 84 -12.36 13.76 -26.56
CA PRO A 84 -11.25 14.46 -27.18
C PRO A 84 -11.67 15.54 -28.18
N THR A 85 -12.84 15.39 -28.84
CA THR A 85 -13.27 16.26 -29.96
C THR A 85 -14.68 16.80 -29.80
N MET A 86 -15.08 17.72 -30.68
CA MET A 86 -16.46 18.22 -30.75
C MET A 86 -17.50 17.14 -31.09
N ALA A 87 -17.09 16.02 -31.69
CA ALA A 87 -18.01 14.92 -31.99
C ALA A 87 -18.56 14.30 -30.70
N GLU A 88 -17.68 13.92 -29.77
CA GLU A 88 -18.07 13.36 -28.48
C GLU A 88 -18.86 14.37 -27.63
N VAL A 89 -18.49 15.65 -27.70
CA VAL A 89 -19.24 16.72 -27.03
C VAL A 89 -20.69 16.76 -27.51
N ARG A 90 -20.94 16.74 -28.84
CA ARG A 90 -22.30 16.73 -29.39
C ARG A 90 -23.08 15.50 -28.95
N GLU A 91 -22.47 14.31 -29.01
CA GLU A 91 -23.10 13.07 -28.56
C GLU A 91 -23.54 13.14 -27.09
N LEU A 92 -22.73 13.74 -26.21
CA LEU A 92 -23.05 13.92 -24.78
C LEU A 92 -24.10 15.03 -24.54
N LEU A 93 -24.09 16.09 -25.34
CA LEU A 93 -25.12 17.13 -25.31
C LEU A 93 -26.48 16.55 -25.69
N ASP A 94 -26.54 15.75 -26.76
CA ASP A 94 -27.74 15.06 -27.22
C ASP A 94 -28.23 14.02 -26.21
N ALA A 95 -27.31 13.36 -25.50
CA ALA A 95 -27.65 12.47 -24.40
C ALA A 95 -28.22 13.19 -23.15
N GLY A 96 -28.11 14.52 -23.11
CA GLY A 96 -28.70 15.35 -22.08
C GLY A 96 -27.89 15.45 -20.78
N CYS A 97 -26.57 15.26 -20.80
CA CYS A 97 -25.72 15.39 -19.59
C CYS A 97 -25.87 16.76 -18.92
N GLU A 98 -25.85 16.82 -17.59
CA GLU A 98 -25.73 18.08 -16.84
C GLU A 98 -24.31 18.61 -16.86
N LEU A 99 -23.34 17.68 -16.80
CA LEU A 99 -21.92 17.98 -16.81
C LEU A 99 -21.23 17.09 -17.85
N ILE A 100 -20.25 17.64 -18.56
CA ILE A 100 -19.42 16.90 -19.51
C ILE A 100 -17.98 16.91 -19.02
N ALA A 101 -17.44 15.71 -18.81
CA ALA A 101 -16.05 15.51 -18.46
C ALA A 101 -15.19 15.35 -19.72
N LEU A 102 -14.01 15.96 -19.69
CA LEU A 102 -13.04 15.91 -20.77
C LEU A 102 -11.61 15.88 -20.24
N ASP A 103 -10.69 15.34 -21.03
CA ASP A 103 -9.27 15.39 -20.75
C ASP A 103 -8.78 16.84 -20.85
N ALA A 104 -8.18 17.39 -19.79
CA ALA A 104 -7.66 18.76 -19.77
C ALA A 104 -6.14 18.83 -19.89
N THR A 105 -5.48 17.72 -20.24
CA THR A 105 -4.03 17.70 -20.37
C THR A 105 -3.55 18.51 -21.56
N SER A 106 -2.29 18.96 -21.51
CA SER A 106 -1.63 19.70 -22.60
C SER A 106 -1.20 18.83 -23.78
N ARG A 107 -1.58 17.54 -23.79
CA ARG A 107 -1.24 16.61 -24.86
C ARG A 107 -2.01 16.97 -26.15
N PRO A 108 -1.44 16.71 -27.34
CA PRO A 108 -2.09 17.01 -28.62
C PRO A 108 -3.45 16.30 -28.71
N ARG A 109 -4.51 17.03 -29.08
CA ARG A 109 -5.84 16.47 -29.35
C ARG A 109 -5.99 16.09 -30.82
N PRO A 110 -6.91 15.17 -31.17
CA PRO A 110 -7.13 14.75 -32.55
C PRO A 110 -7.47 15.95 -33.44
N GLY A 111 -6.90 15.98 -34.64
CA GLY A 111 -7.18 17.03 -35.62
C GLY A 111 -6.79 18.45 -35.19
N GLY A 112 -6.00 18.62 -34.11
CA GLY A 112 -5.62 19.92 -33.58
C GLY A 112 -6.74 20.64 -32.81
N GLU A 113 -7.76 19.91 -32.36
CA GLU A 113 -8.83 20.43 -31.51
C GLU A 113 -8.27 21.17 -30.28
N ARG A 114 -8.90 22.29 -29.92
CA ARG A 114 -8.48 23.09 -28.75
C ARG A 114 -9.44 22.88 -27.58
N LEU A 115 -8.86 22.68 -26.40
CA LEU A 115 -9.64 22.57 -25.15
C LEU A 115 -10.61 23.74 -24.96
N SER A 116 -10.15 24.97 -25.23
CA SER A 116 -10.95 26.19 -25.14
C SER A 116 -12.22 26.17 -25.98
N ASP A 117 -12.15 25.56 -27.16
CA ASP A 117 -13.25 25.53 -28.11
C ASP A 117 -14.31 24.53 -27.63
N LEU A 118 -13.87 23.37 -27.13
CA LEU A 118 -14.75 22.37 -26.50
C LEU A 118 -15.45 22.95 -25.27
N VAL A 119 -14.69 23.60 -24.38
CA VAL A 119 -15.23 24.24 -23.16
C VAL A 119 -16.27 25.30 -23.52
N THR A 120 -15.96 26.17 -24.48
CA THR A 120 -16.88 27.22 -24.95
C THR A 120 -18.16 26.62 -25.51
N ALA A 121 -18.05 25.57 -26.33
CA ALA A 121 -19.21 24.91 -26.92
C ALA A 121 -20.10 24.22 -25.87
N ILE A 122 -19.53 23.55 -24.87
CA ILE A 122 -20.31 22.91 -23.80
C ILE A 122 -21.06 23.97 -22.99
N ARG A 123 -20.38 25.06 -22.62
CA ARG A 123 -20.96 26.15 -21.83
C ARG A 123 -22.04 26.91 -22.59
N SER A 124 -21.90 27.12 -23.90
CA SER A 124 -22.93 27.78 -24.72
C SER A 124 -24.24 26.99 -24.79
N HIS A 125 -24.20 25.68 -24.53
CA HIS A 125 -25.37 24.81 -24.40
C HIS A 125 -25.88 24.70 -22.94
N GLY A 126 -25.38 25.56 -22.04
CA GLY A 126 -25.83 25.62 -20.64
C GLY A 126 -25.41 24.42 -19.80
N ARG A 127 -24.37 23.68 -20.22
CA ARG A 127 -23.83 22.53 -19.47
C ARG A 127 -22.53 22.90 -18.75
N LEU A 128 -22.26 22.20 -17.66
CA LEU A 128 -21.04 22.41 -16.87
C LEU A 128 -19.89 21.56 -17.44
N VAL A 129 -18.66 22.08 -17.34
CA VAL A 129 -17.46 21.35 -17.79
C VAL A 129 -16.67 20.83 -16.59
N VAL A 130 -16.30 19.54 -16.65
CA VAL A 130 -15.46 18.87 -15.66
C VAL A 130 -14.13 18.51 -16.31
N ALA A 131 -13.03 19.06 -15.80
CA ALA A 131 -11.70 18.87 -16.37
C ALA A 131 -10.95 17.74 -15.66
N ASP A 132 -10.67 16.64 -16.37
CA ASP A 132 -9.79 15.59 -15.86
C ASP A 132 -8.33 16.02 -16.02
N CYS A 133 -7.61 16.15 -14.90
CA CYS A 133 -6.26 16.69 -14.82
C CYS A 133 -5.26 15.61 -14.34
N ASP A 134 -4.00 15.75 -14.72
CA ASP A 134 -2.90 14.84 -14.37
C ASP A 134 -1.79 15.50 -13.54
N ASP A 135 -1.72 16.83 -13.54
CA ASP A 135 -0.76 17.65 -12.78
C ASP A 135 -1.35 19.04 -12.46
N GLU A 136 -0.61 19.87 -11.70
CA GLU A 136 -1.09 21.18 -11.25
C GLU A 136 -1.23 22.18 -12.41
N GLU A 137 -0.36 22.04 -13.42
CA GLU A 137 -0.35 22.90 -14.60
C GLU A 137 -1.64 22.71 -15.41
N THR A 138 -2.06 21.46 -15.60
CA THR A 138 -3.31 21.14 -16.30
C THR A 138 -4.54 21.56 -15.53
N ALA A 139 -4.53 21.43 -14.19
CA ALA A 139 -5.59 21.97 -13.35
C ALA A 139 -5.70 23.50 -13.44
N ALA A 140 -4.57 24.22 -13.36
CA ALA A 140 -4.54 25.67 -13.50
C ALA A 140 -5.03 26.11 -14.88
N PHE A 141 -4.58 25.44 -15.94
CA PHE A 141 -5.01 25.70 -17.31
C PHE A 141 -6.51 25.46 -17.50
N ALA A 142 -7.06 24.38 -16.94
CA ALA A 142 -8.49 24.08 -17.00
C ALA A 142 -9.35 25.16 -16.33
N ILE A 143 -8.92 25.64 -15.15
CA ILE A 143 -9.58 26.73 -14.43
C ILE A 143 -9.57 28.01 -15.28
N HIS A 144 -8.40 28.37 -15.83
CA HIS A 144 -8.26 29.55 -16.68
C HIS A 144 -9.12 29.47 -17.95
N THR A 145 -9.25 28.28 -18.52
CA THR A 145 -10.08 28.03 -19.72
C THR A 145 -11.58 28.11 -19.41
N GLY A 146 -11.96 28.18 -18.13
CA GLY A 146 -13.34 28.33 -17.69
C GLY A 146 -14.05 27.01 -17.41
N CYS A 147 -13.32 25.94 -17.07
CA CYS A 147 -13.96 24.72 -16.58
C CYS A 147 -14.68 24.98 -15.25
N ASP A 148 -15.80 24.30 -15.02
CA ASP A 148 -16.65 24.54 -13.85
C ASP A 148 -16.24 23.70 -12.65
N ALA A 149 -15.56 22.57 -12.87
CA ALA A 149 -14.92 21.73 -11.86
C ALA A 149 -13.66 21.06 -12.42
N VAL A 150 -12.77 20.62 -11.54
CA VAL A 150 -11.55 19.87 -11.89
C VAL A 150 -11.53 18.51 -11.18
N THR A 151 -10.91 17.51 -11.78
CA THR A 151 -10.74 16.18 -11.20
C THR A 151 -9.27 15.77 -11.22
N THR A 152 -8.87 14.92 -10.28
CA THR A 152 -7.54 14.31 -10.26
C THR A 152 -7.46 13.01 -11.08
N GLY A 153 -8.46 12.73 -11.94
CA GLY A 153 -8.69 11.42 -12.52
C GLY A 153 -7.61 10.90 -13.47
N LEU A 154 -6.74 11.76 -14.01
CA LEU A 154 -5.64 11.35 -14.91
C LEU A 154 -4.28 11.29 -14.21
N ALA A 155 -4.21 11.57 -12.91
CA ALA A 155 -2.98 11.44 -12.12
C ALA A 155 -2.44 10.00 -12.18
N GLY A 156 -1.21 9.82 -12.66
CA GLY A 156 -0.59 8.50 -12.83
C GLY A 156 -0.95 7.78 -14.15
N TYR A 157 -1.83 8.35 -14.99
CA TYR A 157 -2.29 7.74 -16.25
C TYR A 157 -1.76 8.42 -17.52
N SER A 158 -1.18 9.62 -17.42
CA SER A 158 -0.69 10.40 -18.57
C SER A 158 0.78 10.17 -18.96
N GLY A 159 1.43 9.17 -18.37
CA GLY A 159 2.82 8.80 -18.68
C GLY A 159 3.91 9.64 -17.99
N LYS A 160 3.56 10.80 -17.41
CA LYS A 160 4.50 11.63 -16.62
C LYS A 160 4.71 11.11 -15.19
N ALA A 161 3.73 10.40 -14.62
CA ALA A 161 3.71 9.99 -13.22
C ALA A 161 3.76 8.46 -13.07
N ARG A 162 4.53 7.99 -12.07
CA ARG A 162 4.59 6.57 -11.70
C ARG A 162 3.24 6.12 -11.17
N LEU A 163 2.72 4.99 -11.63
CA LEU A 163 1.54 4.34 -11.02
C LEU A 163 1.82 4.09 -9.53
N ARG A 164 1.17 4.87 -8.67
CA ARG A 164 1.18 4.69 -7.21
C ARG A 164 0.03 3.76 -6.84
N VAL A 165 0.16 3.05 -5.71
CA VAL A 165 -0.98 2.33 -5.13
C VAL A 165 -1.79 3.29 -4.28
N GLY A 166 -3.05 3.46 -4.63
CA GLY A 166 -3.99 4.36 -3.95
C GLY A 166 -3.98 5.79 -4.52
N PRO A 167 -4.77 6.69 -3.90
CA PRO A 167 -4.92 8.07 -4.36
C PRO A 167 -3.62 8.88 -4.30
N ASP A 168 -3.45 9.85 -5.21
CA ASP A 168 -2.37 10.83 -5.12
C ASP A 168 -2.76 12.00 -4.21
N TRP A 169 -2.49 11.82 -2.92
CA TRP A 169 -2.83 12.80 -1.87
C TRP A 169 -2.16 14.16 -2.06
N ASP A 170 -0.91 14.18 -2.55
CA ASP A 170 -0.16 15.42 -2.66
C ASP A 170 -0.65 16.23 -3.85
N PHE A 171 -0.95 15.56 -4.97
CA PHE A 171 -1.61 16.21 -6.10
C PHE A 171 -2.97 16.78 -5.70
N LEU A 172 -3.81 16.01 -5.00
CA LEU A 172 -5.11 16.50 -4.52
C LEU A 172 -4.98 17.75 -3.65
N ARG A 173 -4.05 17.77 -2.67
CA ARG A 173 -3.82 18.94 -1.81
C ARG A 173 -3.46 20.18 -2.62
N ARG A 174 -2.58 20.04 -3.62
CA ARG A 174 -2.15 21.17 -4.46
C ARG A 174 -3.29 21.67 -5.33
N VAL A 175 -4.06 20.79 -5.96
CA VAL A 175 -5.22 21.18 -6.79
C VAL A 175 -6.29 21.90 -5.96
N VAL A 176 -6.60 21.42 -4.75
CA VAL A 176 -7.55 22.09 -3.85
C VAL A 176 -7.08 23.49 -3.47
N GLN A 177 -5.79 23.71 -3.27
CA GLN A 177 -5.24 25.05 -2.99
C GLN A 177 -5.27 25.98 -4.20
N LEU A 178 -5.11 25.43 -5.41
CA LEU A 178 -5.08 26.18 -6.66
C LEU A 178 -6.48 26.56 -7.19
N SER A 179 -7.53 25.82 -6.81
CA SER A 179 -8.85 25.95 -7.42
C SER A 179 -9.87 26.66 -6.53
N ASP A 180 -10.50 27.70 -7.07
CA ASP A 180 -11.73 28.27 -6.53
C ASP A 180 -12.98 27.46 -6.95
N ARG A 181 -12.82 26.53 -7.90
CA ARG A 181 -13.86 25.65 -8.42
C ARG A 181 -13.96 24.35 -7.60
N PRO A 182 -15.09 23.62 -7.68
CA PRO A 182 -15.19 22.30 -7.06
C PRO A 182 -14.09 21.37 -7.58
N VAL A 183 -13.40 20.72 -6.64
CA VAL A 183 -12.41 19.69 -6.93
C VAL A 183 -13.04 18.32 -6.63
N LEU A 184 -13.07 17.45 -7.64
CA LEU A 184 -13.49 16.06 -7.49
C LEU A 184 -12.26 15.17 -7.35
N ALA A 185 -12.06 14.58 -6.17
CA ALA A 185 -11.00 13.62 -5.95
C ALA A 185 -11.33 12.31 -6.70
N GLU A 186 -10.51 11.94 -7.66
CA GLU A 186 -10.69 10.77 -8.51
C GLU A 186 -9.36 10.03 -8.69
N GLY A 187 -9.42 8.70 -8.78
CA GLY A 187 -8.26 7.83 -8.96
C GLY A 187 -7.96 6.97 -7.72
N GLN A 188 -8.21 5.66 -7.84
CA GLN A 188 -7.84 4.62 -6.85
C GLN A 188 -8.41 4.78 -5.43
N PHE A 189 -9.51 5.51 -5.25
CA PHE A 189 -10.28 5.51 -4.01
C PHE A 189 -11.04 4.18 -3.85
N ALA A 190 -10.75 3.45 -2.77
CA ALA A 190 -11.24 2.10 -2.53
C ALA A 190 -11.60 1.78 -1.07
N GLU A 191 -11.33 2.69 -0.12
CA GLU A 191 -11.59 2.50 1.31
C GLU A 191 -12.25 3.75 1.91
N GLU A 192 -13.13 3.57 2.89
CA GLU A 192 -13.95 4.64 3.49
C GLU A 192 -13.10 5.80 4.03
N TRP A 193 -12.02 5.49 4.75
CA TRP A 193 -11.12 6.51 5.30
C TRP A 193 -10.47 7.38 4.22
N GLN A 194 -10.34 6.87 2.99
CA GLN A 194 -9.78 7.64 1.87
C GLN A 194 -10.78 8.71 1.41
N ILE A 195 -12.08 8.39 1.43
CA ILE A 195 -13.14 9.36 1.11
C ILE A 195 -13.13 10.47 2.17
N GLU A 196 -13.11 10.11 3.46
CA GLU A 196 -13.02 11.09 4.55
C GLU A 196 -11.78 11.99 4.42
N ALA A 197 -10.62 11.39 4.11
CA ALA A 197 -9.38 12.13 3.96
C ALA A 197 -9.43 13.12 2.79
N ALA A 198 -9.98 12.71 1.64
CA ALA A 198 -10.14 13.61 0.49
C ALA A 198 -11.05 14.81 0.80
N LEU A 199 -12.17 14.57 1.49
CA LEU A 199 -13.08 15.63 1.89
C LEU A 199 -12.43 16.57 2.91
N ARG A 200 -11.65 16.05 3.87
CA ARG A 200 -10.89 16.88 4.82
C ARG A 200 -9.79 17.71 4.16
N ILE A 201 -9.18 17.21 3.07
CA ILE A 201 -8.23 17.98 2.27
C ILE A 201 -8.93 19.17 1.58
N GLY A 202 -10.25 19.08 1.35
CA GLY A 202 -11.07 20.12 0.75
C GLY A 202 -11.62 19.74 -0.63
N ALA A 203 -11.53 18.47 -1.03
CA ALA A 203 -12.28 17.99 -2.19
C ALA A 203 -13.77 18.27 -1.99
N SER A 204 -14.44 18.78 -3.02
CA SER A 204 -15.88 19.00 -2.99
C SER A 204 -16.64 17.68 -3.12
N GLY A 205 -16.08 16.70 -3.81
CA GLY A 205 -16.61 15.35 -3.90
C GLY A 205 -15.53 14.32 -4.22
N VAL A 206 -15.87 13.04 -4.12
CA VAL A 206 -14.98 11.91 -4.39
C VAL A 206 -15.64 10.99 -5.41
N VAL A 207 -14.98 10.77 -6.54
CA VAL A 207 -15.44 9.87 -7.59
C VAL A 207 -14.93 8.46 -7.31
N VAL A 208 -15.86 7.54 -7.12
CA VAL A 208 -15.56 6.14 -6.78
C VAL A 208 -16.08 5.24 -7.90
N GLY A 209 -15.16 4.58 -8.60
CA GLY A 209 -15.46 3.68 -9.71
C GLY A 209 -15.35 2.21 -9.31
N ALA A 210 -14.18 1.61 -9.54
CA ALA A 210 -13.95 0.17 -9.41
C ALA A 210 -14.29 -0.42 -8.02
N ALA A 211 -14.30 0.38 -6.96
CA ALA A 211 -14.70 -0.06 -5.62
C ALA A 211 -16.22 -0.28 -5.47
N ILE A 212 -17.03 0.38 -6.30
CA ILE A 212 -18.49 0.27 -6.31
C ILE A 212 -18.98 -0.54 -7.51
N ALA A 213 -18.51 -0.22 -8.71
CA ALA A 213 -19.15 -0.65 -9.97
C ALA A 213 -18.35 -1.66 -10.81
N ASP A 214 -17.19 -2.14 -10.35
CA ASP A 214 -16.39 -3.16 -11.06
C ASP A 214 -16.15 -4.40 -10.16
N PRO A 215 -17.11 -5.33 -10.06
CA PRO A 215 -16.95 -6.57 -9.29
C PRO A 215 -15.83 -7.46 -9.83
N ALA A 216 -15.43 -7.34 -11.11
CA ALA A 216 -14.30 -8.09 -11.63
C ALA A 216 -12.98 -7.55 -11.04
N ALA A 217 -12.83 -6.24 -10.91
CA ALA A 217 -11.70 -5.61 -10.23
C ALA A 217 -11.66 -5.99 -8.75
N GLN A 218 -12.79 -5.98 -8.04
CA GLN A 218 -12.84 -6.42 -6.63
C GLN A 218 -12.55 -7.91 -6.48
N THR A 219 -13.09 -8.75 -7.37
CA THR A 219 -12.82 -10.20 -7.37
C THR A 219 -11.32 -10.45 -7.57
N ARG A 220 -10.68 -9.79 -8.54
CA ARG A 220 -9.23 -9.88 -8.73
C ARG A 220 -8.46 -9.46 -7.48
N ARG A 221 -8.85 -8.35 -6.84
CA ARG A 221 -8.24 -7.89 -5.57
C ARG A 221 -8.34 -8.94 -4.47
N PHE A 222 -9.50 -9.58 -4.29
CA PHE A 222 -9.69 -10.63 -3.29
C PHE A 222 -8.97 -11.93 -3.65
N LEU A 223 -8.98 -12.35 -4.91
CA LEU A 223 -8.23 -13.51 -5.36
C LEU A 223 -6.72 -13.29 -5.20
N GLN A 224 -6.19 -12.10 -5.49
CA GLN A 224 -4.80 -11.73 -5.22
C GLN A 224 -4.47 -11.75 -3.72
N ALA A 225 -5.44 -11.43 -2.86
CA ALA A 225 -5.28 -11.55 -1.42
C ALA A 225 -5.26 -13.03 -0.97
N ALA A 226 -6.08 -13.88 -1.58
CA ALA A 226 -6.14 -15.32 -1.34
C ALA A 226 -4.99 -16.11 -2.01
N SER A 227 -4.29 -15.49 -2.97
CA SER A 227 -3.18 -16.12 -3.70
C SER A 227 -2.02 -16.43 -2.75
N ARG A 228 -1.69 -17.72 -2.64
CA ARG A 228 -0.47 -18.22 -2.00
C ARG A 228 0.51 -18.68 -3.07
N ARG A 229 1.81 -18.48 -2.87
CA ARG A 229 2.82 -19.15 -3.70
C ARG A 229 3.04 -20.55 -3.16
N PHE A 230 2.88 -21.55 -4.03
CA PHE A 230 3.25 -22.93 -3.76
C PHE A 230 4.63 -23.16 -4.38
N CYS A 231 5.69 -22.79 -3.65
CA CYS A 231 7.08 -22.91 -4.11
C CYS A 231 7.97 -23.38 -2.98
N ARG A 232 9.04 -24.12 -3.29
CA ARG A 232 10.12 -24.36 -2.32
C ARG A 232 10.98 -23.11 -2.15
N VAL A 233 11.15 -22.70 -0.90
CA VAL A 233 11.83 -21.44 -0.56
C VAL A 233 13.18 -21.73 0.08
N ALA A 234 14.25 -21.15 -0.49
CA ALA A 234 15.49 -20.94 0.24
C ALA A 234 15.37 -19.65 1.06
N ALA A 235 15.26 -19.76 2.37
CA ALA A 235 15.21 -18.63 3.28
C ALA A 235 16.58 -18.40 3.93
N PHE A 236 17.01 -17.15 3.98
CA PHE A 236 18.26 -16.74 4.60
C PHE A 236 18.01 -15.71 5.70
N ASP A 237 18.66 -15.88 6.86
CA ASP A 237 18.67 -14.93 7.98
C ASP A 237 20.09 -14.44 8.23
N ILE A 238 20.35 -13.15 7.98
CA ILE A 238 21.65 -12.52 8.24
C ILE A 238 21.72 -12.14 9.72
N GLY A 239 22.20 -13.08 10.52
CA GLY A 239 22.32 -12.97 11.96
C GLY A 239 23.29 -11.89 12.45
N VAL A 240 23.62 -11.99 13.74
CA VAL A 240 24.69 -11.20 14.35
C VAL A 240 26.04 -11.93 14.29
N HIS A 241 25.99 -13.26 14.42
CA HIS A 241 27.16 -14.14 14.44
C HIS A 241 27.12 -15.21 13.35
N TRP A 242 25.95 -15.42 12.74
CA TRP A 242 25.69 -16.54 11.84
C TRP A 242 24.89 -16.05 10.64
N LEU A 243 25.26 -16.51 9.45
CA LEU A 243 24.33 -16.61 8.33
C LEU A 243 23.58 -17.92 8.49
N ARG A 244 22.25 -17.87 8.51
CA ARG A 244 21.43 -19.08 8.58
C ARG A 244 20.69 -19.30 7.28
N PHE A 245 20.51 -20.56 6.97
CA PHE A 245 19.72 -21.06 5.86
C PHE A 245 18.61 -21.97 6.37
N GLY A 246 17.46 -21.91 5.69
CA GLY A 246 16.37 -22.85 5.85
C GLY A 246 15.72 -23.16 4.51
N LEU A 247 15.55 -24.44 4.21
CA LEU A 247 14.73 -24.91 3.09
C LEU A 247 13.30 -25.11 3.57
N PHE A 248 12.35 -24.36 2.99
CA PHE A 248 10.93 -24.48 3.31
C PHE A 248 10.17 -25.11 2.13
N ASP A 249 9.22 -25.97 2.45
CA ASP A 249 8.26 -26.46 1.46
C ASP A 249 7.11 -25.48 1.23
N GLU A 250 6.24 -25.81 0.28
CA GLU A 250 5.06 -25.02 -0.07
C GLU A 250 4.09 -24.84 1.11
N ASP A 251 4.12 -25.73 2.10
CA ASP A 251 3.31 -25.72 3.33
C ASP A 251 3.91 -24.85 4.44
N TRP A 252 5.04 -24.16 4.19
CA TRP A 252 5.79 -23.37 5.17
C TRP A 252 6.40 -24.20 6.30
N ARG A 253 6.72 -25.48 6.03
CA ARG A 253 7.46 -26.35 6.96
C ARG A 253 8.95 -26.28 6.65
N LEU A 254 9.76 -26.07 7.69
CA LEU A 254 11.21 -26.14 7.60
C LEU A 254 11.64 -27.62 7.39
N ARG A 255 12.34 -27.89 6.30
CA ARG A 255 12.79 -29.24 5.89
C ARG A 255 14.27 -29.45 6.13
N GLU A 256 15.07 -28.42 5.89
CA GLU A 256 16.52 -28.45 6.06
C GLU A 256 16.96 -27.12 6.68
N THR A 257 18.01 -27.15 7.49
CA THR A 257 18.65 -25.93 7.99
C THR A 257 20.16 -26.09 7.98
N ASP A 258 20.85 -25.00 7.72
CA ASP A 258 22.30 -24.91 7.78
C ASP A 258 22.69 -23.53 8.33
N GLN A 259 23.92 -23.40 8.82
CA GLN A 259 24.47 -22.12 9.24
C GLN A 259 25.98 -22.06 9.04
N THR A 260 26.47 -20.87 8.71
CA THR A 260 27.90 -20.57 8.64
C THR A 260 28.20 -19.30 9.45
N PRO A 261 29.39 -19.14 10.05
CA PRO A 261 29.76 -17.90 10.71
C PRO A 261 29.55 -16.67 9.82
N LEU A 262 29.11 -15.57 10.41
CA LEU A 262 29.01 -14.28 9.71
C LEU A 262 30.40 -13.65 9.59
N GLU A 263 31.19 -14.16 8.65
CA GLU A 263 32.55 -13.69 8.35
C GLU A 263 32.61 -13.05 6.96
N GLY A 264 33.62 -12.21 6.73
CA GLY A 264 33.78 -11.50 5.47
C GLY A 264 32.76 -10.37 5.27
N GLY A 265 32.35 -10.15 4.03
CA GLY A 265 31.42 -9.08 3.65
C GLY A 265 30.32 -9.55 2.70
N PRO A 266 29.42 -8.63 2.29
CA PRO A 266 28.23 -8.95 1.50
C PRO A 266 28.48 -9.82 0.27
N ASP A 267 29.58 -9.61 -0.46
CA ASP A 267 29.91 -10.41 -1.63
C ASP A 267 30.16 -11.89 -1.30
N GLN A 268 30.83 -12.16 -0.17
CA GLN A 268 31.08 -13.54 0.28
C GLN A 268 29.78 -14.19 0.77
N TRP A 269 28.91 -13.44 1.44
CA TRP A 269 27.60 -13.94 1.87
C TRP A 269 26.73 -14.30 0.66
N ILE A 270 26.72 -13.44 -0.37
CA ILE A 270 26.01 -13.69 -1.63
C ILE A 270 26.58 -14.92 -2.35
N GLN A 271 27.90 -15.12 -2.35
CA GLN A 271 28.51 -16.33 -2.90
C GLN A 271 28.06 -17.59 -2.16
N TRP A 272 27.96 -17.53 -0.83
CA TRP A 272 27.41 -18.63 -0.04
C TRP A 272 25.93 -18.85 -0.32
N PHE A 273 25.11 -17.80 -0.44
CA PHE A 273 23.70 -17.93 -0.84
C PHE A 273 23.56 -18.63 -2.19
N ARG A 274 24.38 -18.22 -3.18
CA ARG A 274 24.42 -18.83 -4.51
C ARG A 274 24.80 -20.31 -4.47
N SER A 275 25.80 -20.68 -3.66
CA SER A 275 26.21 -22.09 -3.57
C SER A 275 25.13 -22.95 -2.92
N VAL A 276 24.47 -22.44 -1.88
CA VAL A 276 23.35 -23.11 -1.21
C VAL A 276 22.18 -23.30 -2.16
N VAL A 277 21.82 -22.27 -2.94
CA VAL A 277 20.75 -22.29 -3.94
C VAL A 277 21.07 -23.25 -5.07
N ALA A 278 22.30 -23.24 -5.61
CA ALA A 278 22.69 -24.11 -6.74
C ALA A 278 22.65 -25.61 -6.42
N GLN A 279 22.76 -25.98 -5.14
CA GLN A 279 22.74 -27.38 -4.69
C GLN A 279 21.34 -27.90 -4.38
N ARG A 280 20.31 -27.05 -4.45
CA ARG A 280 18.97 -27.36 -3.97
C ARG A 280 17.95 -26.96 -5.03
N ASP A 281 16.88 -27.72 -5.07
CA ASP A 281 15.78 -27.46 -5.98
C ASP A 281 14.82 -26.46 -5.31
N VAL A 282 15.08 -25.17 -5.57
CA VAL A 282 14.35 -24.04 -5.02
C VAL A 282 13.86 -23.13 -6.14
N GLU A 283 12.64 -22.64 -5.98
CA GLU A 283 11.97 -21.80 -6.97
C GLU A 283 12.00 -20.32 -6.58
N CYS A 284 12.14 -20.06 -5.28
CA CYS A 284 12.05 -18.75 -4.69
C CYS A 284 13.09 -18.60 -3.56
N VAL A 285 13.71 -17.43 -3.46
CA VAL A 285 14.69 -17.09 -2.41
C VAL A 285 14.17 -15.92 -1.60
N SER A 286 14.47 -15.93 -0.31
CA SER A 286 14.15 -14.82 0.59
C SER A 286 15.29 -14.51 1.54
N VAL A 287 15.54 -13.21 1.77
CA VAL A 287 16.62 -12.74 2.65
C VAL A 287 16.05 -11.81 3.72
N ALA A 288 16.11 -12.24 4.97
CA ALA A 288 15.94 -11.39 6.13
C ALA A 288 17.29 -10.77 6.49
N SER A 289 17.46 -9.47 6.19
CA SER A 289 18.70 -8.71 6.41
C SER A 289 18.57 -7.76 7.60
N PRO A 290 19.60 -7.51 8.43
CA PRO A 290 19.56 -6.38 9.35
C PRO A 290 19.59 -5.08 8.52
N GLY A 291 19.28 -3.96 9.18
CA GLY A 291 19.29 -2.66 8.52
C GLY A 291 18.05 -2.39 7.66
N THR A 292 18.12 -1.32 6.87
CA THR A 292 17.00 -0.86 6.05
C THR A 292 17.12 -1.41 4.63
N VAL A 293 16.16 -2.26 4.25
CA VAL A 293 16.12 -2.91 2.93
C VAL A 293 15.00 -2.32 2.11
N ASN A 294 15.32 -1.69 0.97
CA ASN A 294 14.30 -1.23 0.05
C ASN A 294 13.60 -2.43 -0.57
N PRO A 295 12.30 -2.65 -0.30
CA PRO A 295 11.60 -3.84 -0.77
C PRO A 295 11.56 -3.91 -2.30
N ARG A 296 11.59 -2.77 -2.99
CA ARG A 296 11.48 -2.71 -4.46
C ARG A 296 12.78 -3.03 -5.18
N SER A 297 13.90 -2.49 -4.69
CA SER A 297 15.19 -2.65 -5.38
C SER A 297 16.06 -3.77 -4.80
N GLY A 298 15.70 -4.28 -3.62
CA GLY A 298 16.52 -5.22 -2.84
C GLY A 298 17.76 -4.57 -2.22
N ASN A 299 17.90 -3.24 -2.28
CA ASN A 299 19.07 -2.54 -1.77
C ASN A 299 19.01 -2.40 -0.25
N VAL A 300 20.07 -2.83 0.43
CA VAL A 300 20.37 -2.46 1.81
C VAL A 300 21.17 -1.17 1.78
N TRP A 301 20.55 -0.06 2.18
CA TRP A 301 21.18 1.27 2.14
C TRP A 301 21.75 1.69 3.49
N GLU A 302 21.43 0.97 4.55
CA GLU A 302 21.99 1.16 5.88
C GLU A 302 21.93 -0.16 6.65
N ALA A 303 23.05 -0.58 7.25
CA ALA A 303 23.12 -1.77 8.09
C ALA A 303 24.11 -1.58 9.26
N PRO A 304 23.95 -2.34 10.35
CA PRO A 304 24.93 -2.37 11.44
C PRO A 304 26.33 -2.73 10.92
N GLY A 305 27.33 -1.91 11.25
CA GLY A 305 28.69 -2.04 10.73
C GLY A 305 28.93 -1.35 9.38
N GLY A 306 27.95 -0.62 8.83
CA GLY A 306 28.15 0.32 7.71
C GLY A 306 28.25 -0.33 6.32
N TRP A 307 27.94 -1.62 6.17
CA TRP A 307 27.96 -2.28 4.87
C TRP A 307 26.66 -2.05 4.09
N THR A 308 26.75 -2.23 2.77
CA THR A 308 25.60 -2.18 1.84
C THR A 308 25.60 -3.42 0.96
N ALA A 309 24.41 -3.80 0.48
CA ALA A 309 24.24 -4.99 -0.36
C ALA A 309 23.01 -4.83 -1.26
N ARG A 310 22.91 -5.69 -2.26
CA ARG A 310 21.70 -5.80 -3.10
C ARG A 310 21.28 -7.25 -3.21
N PHE A 311 20.08 -7.57 -2.75
CA PHE A 311 19.51 -8.91 -2.81
C PHE A 311 18.37 -8.95 -3.85
N THR A 312 18.71 -9.36 -5.07
CA THR A 312 17.78 -9.46 -6.22
C THR A 312 17.97 -10.80 -6.93
N ALA A 313 17.08 -11.07 -7.88
CA ALA A 313 17.23 -12.26 -8.73
C ALA A 313 18.57 -12.29 -9.49
N GLU A 314 19.10 -11.13 -9.86
CA GLU A 314 20.40 -11.02 -10.55
C GLU A 314 21.56 -11.37 -9.60
N THR A 315 21.52 -10.87 -8.36
CA THR A 315 22.62 -11.10 -7.41
C THR A 315 22.59 -12.49 -6.82
N ILE A 316 21.42 -13.09 -6.62
CA ILE A 316 21.29 -14.43 -6.03
C ILE A 316 21.18 -15.56 -7.07
N GLY A 317 20.65 -15.28 -8.26
CA GLY A 317 20.43 -16.28 -9.30
C GLY A 317 19.05 -16.94 -9.30
N ALA A 318 18.10 -16.45 -8.49
CA ALA A 318 16.72 -16.94 -8.42
C ALA A 318 15.77 -15.84 -7.93
N PRO A 319 14.45 -15.89 -8.25
CA PRO A 319 13.48 -14.89 -7.80
C PRO A 319 13.61 -14.60 -6.30
N THR A 320 14.03 -13.37 -5.95
CA THR A 320 14.45 -13.02 -4.58
C THR A 320 13.58 -11.92 -3.99
N VAL A 321 13.15 -12.13 -2.75
CA VAL A 321 12.50 -11.11 -1.91
C VAL A 321 13.42 -10.80 -0.72
N SER A 322 13.56 -9.54 -0.34
CA SER A 322 14.36 -9.18 0.83
C SER A 322 13.69 -8.10 1.68
N LEU A 323 13.86 -8.21 3.00
CA LEU A 323 13.33 -7.23 3.96
C LEU A 323 14.15 -7.24 5.25
N ASN A 324 13.95 -6.21 6.08
CA ASN A 324 14.50 -6.16 7.43
C ASN A 324 14.09 -7.40 8.25
N ARG A 325 15.02 -7.94 9.06
CA ARG A 325 14.80 -9.14 9.89
C ARG A 325 13.67 -9.02 10.90
N ALA A 326 13.52 -7.87 11.55
CA ALA A 326 12.45 -7.67 12.51
C ALA A 326 11.09 -7.56 11.83
N LEU A 327 11.03 -6.94 10.65
CA LEU A 327 9.83 -6.97 9.80
C LEU A 327 9.50 -8.38 9.32
N ALA A 328 10.50 -9.16 8.90
CA ALA A 328 10.33 -10.55 8.50
C ALA A 328 9.79 -11.40 9.66
N ALA A 329 10.38 -11.28 10.86
CA ALA A 329 9.92 -11.98 12.05
C ALA A 329 8.49 -11.58 12.45
N ALA A 330 8.16 -10.28 12.38
CA ALA A 330 6.80 -9.81 12.62
C ALA A 330 5.80 -10.37 11.60
N TRP A 331 6.22 -10.51 10.34
CA TRP A 331 5.39 -11.13 9.31
C TRP A 331 5.15 -12.62 9.58
N ALA A 332 6.19 -13.38 9.94
CA ALA A 332 6.01 -14.77 10.36
C ALA A 332 5.00 -14.90 11.50
N HIS A 333 5.09 -14.08 12.54
CA HIS A 333 4.11 -14.12 13.61
C HIS A 333 2.70 -13.75 13.11
N ALA A 334 2.54 -12.73 12.28
CA ALA A 334 1.23 -12.36 11.71
C ALA A 334 0.62 -13.47 10.82
N CYS A 335 1.45 -14.35 10.24
CA CYS A 335 0.99 -15.52 9.48
C CYS A 335 0.55 -16.70 10.36
N LEU A 336 0.85 -16.71 11.66
CA LEU A 336 0.43 -17.80 12.55
C LEU A 336 -1.08 -17.71 12.85
N PRO A 337 -1.81 -18.85 12.89
CA PRO A 337 -3.27 -18.86 13.11
C PRO A 337 -3.73 -18.11 14.36
N GLU A 338 -2.98 -18.19 15.46
CA GLU A 338 -3.29 -17.53 16.74
C GLU A 338 -3.16 -16.00 16.70
N PHE A 339 -2.39 -15.48 15.75
CA PHE A 339 -1.99 -14.08 15.63
C PHE A 339 -2.58 -13.38 14.39
N ALA A 340 -3.07 -14.14 13.42
CA ALA A 340 -3.64 -13.63 12.18
C ALA A 340 -4.74 -12.59 12.44
N GLY A 341 -4.64 -11.45 11.74
CA GLY A 341 -5.60 -10.34 11.84
C GLY A 341 -5.45 -9.43 13.06
N ARG A 342 -4.59 -9.78 14.03
CA ARG A 342 -4.37 -8.97 15.24
C ARG A 342 -3.30 -7.89 15.04
N ARG A 343 -3.23 -6.97 16.00
CA ARG A 343 -2.08 -6.06 16.18
C ARG A 343 -0.95 -6.76 16.95
N VAL A 344 0.04 -7.23 16.21
CA VAL A 344 1.19 -7.97 16.74
C VAL A 344 2.45 -7.11 16.66
N ALA A 345 3.10 -6.92 17.80
CA ALA A 345 4.45 -6.36 17.87
C ALA A 345 5.45 -7.49 18.12
N THR A 346 6.51 -7.57 17.32
CA THR A 346 7.58 -8.56 17.51
C THR A 346 8.86 -7.86 17.93
N LEU A 347 9.41 -8.30 19.06
CA LEU A 347 10.70 -7.88 19.58
C LEU A 347 11.73 -8.98 19.33
N LEU A 348 12.66 -8.75 18.41
CA LEU A 348 13.85 -9.58 18.23
C LEU A 348 14.93 -9.09 19.20
N VAL A 349 15.13 -9.83 20.28
CA VAL A 349 16.09 -9.50 21.35
C VAL A 349 17.33 -10.38 21.19
N GLY A 350 18.48 -9.72 20.98
CA GLY A 350 19.80 -10.32 20.83
C GLY A 350 20.87 -9.41 21.42
N LYS A 351 21.83 -8.95 20.62
CA LYS A 351 22.76 -7.87 21.01
C LYS A 351 22.07 -6.52 21.22
N SER A 352 20.90 -6.36 20.62
CA SER A 352 20.05 -5.17 20.71
C SER A 352 18.57 -5.61 20.66
N VAL A 353 17.63 -4.64 20.64
CA VAL A 353 16.20 -4.87 20.48
C VAL A 353 15.70 -4.35 19.14
N ALA A 354 15.53 -5.24 18.17
CA ALA A 354 14.90 -4.87 16.90
C ALA A 354 13.38 -5.11 16.96
N CYS A 355 12.60 -4.27 16.26
CA CYS A 355 11.15 -4.28 16.33
C CYS A 355 10.50 -4.36 14.94
N GLY A 356 9.48 -5.20 14.81
CA GLY A 356 8.57 -5.22 13.68
C GLY A 356 7.12 -5.18 14.14
N LEU A 357 6.28 -4.44 13.44
CA LEU A 357 4.87 -4.23 13.79
C LEU A 357 3.97 -4.67 12.63
N CYS A 358 2.92 -5.42 12.93
CA CYS A 358 1.91 -5.85 11.96
C CYS A 358 0.49 -5.59 12.48
N SER A 359 -0.34 -4.93 11.69
CA SER A 359 -1.74 -4.68 11.98
C SER A 359 -2.59 -5.02 10.76
N GLN A 360 -3.72 -5.71 10.95
CA GLN A 360 -4.66 -6.05 9.86
C GLN A 360 -3.97 -6.73 8.67
N GLN A 361 -3.10 -7.72 8.95
CA GLN A 361 -2.28 -8.41 7.94
C GLN A 361 -1.45 -7.47 7.04
N SER A 362 -1.04 -6.32 7.59
CA SER A 362 -0.20 -5.34 6.94
C SER A 362 0.99 -4.98 7.83
N LEU A 363 2.20 -5.04 7.27
CA LEU A 363 3.40 -4.59 7.97
C LEU A 363 3.44 -3.07 8.04
N VAL A 364 3.87 -2.54 9.18
CA VAL A 364 4.25 -1.13 9.32
C VAL A 364 5.67 -0.98 8.78
N VAL A 365 5.77 -0.54 7.53
CA VAL A 365 7.03 -0.35 6.81
C VAL A 365 6.99 0.96 6.02
N GLY A 366 8.07 1.73 6.07
CA GLY A 366 8.19 2.95 5.28
C GLY A 366 8.35 2.65 3.79
N SER A 367 8.11 3.65 2.94
CA SER A 367 8.15 3.51 1.48
C SER A 367 9.51 3.06 0.93
N MET A 368 10.59 3.28 1.69
CA MET A 368 11.96 2.86 1.35
C MET A 368 12.45 1.68 2.20
N GLY A 369 11.51 0.98 2.87
CA GLY A 369 11.82 -0.18 3.71
C GLY A 369 12.14 0.15 5.17
N GLN A 370 11.93 1.39 5.61
CA GLN A 370 12.16 1.78 7.00
C GLN A 370 11.34 0.92 7.96
N TYR A 371 11.94 0.58 9.10
CA TYR A 371 11.33 -0.24 10.15
C TYR A 371 11.35 0.53 11.49
N PRO A 372 10.53 0.13 12.48
CA PRO A 372 10.51 0.75 13.80
C PRO A 372 11.88 0.65 14.51
N ARG A 373 12.52 1.80 14.74
CA ARG A 373 13.86 1.91 15.33
C ARG A 373 13.84 1.97 16.85
N LEU A 374 13.23 0.96 17.48
CA LEU A 374 13.10 0.92 18.93
C LEU A 374 14.46 0.95 19.65
N HIS A 375 15.48 0.29 19.07
CA HIS A 375 16.84 0.25 19.62
C HIS A 375 17.54 1.62 19.71
N GLU A 376 17.09 2.62 18.95
CA GLU A 376 17.66 3.98 18.98
C GLU A 376 17.03 4.86 20.06
N LEU A 377 15.96 4.42 20.71
CA LEU A 377 15.35 5.19 21.80
C LEU A 377 16.25 5.17 23.04
N PRO A 378 16.39 6.31 23.76
CA PRO A 378 17.08 6.33 25.03
C PRO A 378 16.29 5.51 26.06
N THR A 379 17.01 4.71 26.84
CA THR A 379 16.41 4.00 27.97
C THR A 379 16.23 4.92 29.16
N SER A 380 15.46 4.50 30.16
CA SER A 380 15.22 5.28 31.38
C SER A 380 16.49 5.53 32.19
N THR A 381 17.53 4.72 32.00
CA THR A 381 18.85 4.87 32.64
C THR A 381 19.84 5.69 31.80
N GLY A 382 19.46 6.13 30.60
CA GLY A 382 20.33 6.83 29.66
C GLY A 382 21.27 5.92 28.86
N GLN A 383 21.27 4.63 29.13
CA GLN A 383 22.03 3.63 28.38
C GLN A 383 21.31 3.27 27.07
N THR A 384 22.03 2.74 26.09
CA THR A 384 21.42 2.16 24.89
C THR A 384 20.92 0.74 25.16
N PHE A 385 20.01 0.24 24.31
CA PHE A 385 19.60 -1.17 24.36
C PHE A 385 20.78 -2.13 24.13
N GLU A 386 21.77 -1.72 23.35
CA GLU A 386 22.99 -2.50 23.11
C GLU A 386 23.84 -2.62 24.38
N GLU A 387 24.04 -1.52 25.10
CA GLU A 387 24.78 -1.52 26.37
C GLU A 387 24.08 -2.37 27.45
N LEU A 388 22.75 -2.33 27.52
CA LEU A 388 21.99 -3.14 28.47
C LEU A 388 22.03 -4.65 28.15
N LEU A 389 22.16 -4.99 26.87
CA LEU A 389 22.19 -6.38 26.38
C LEU A 389 23.62 -6.91 26.14
N ASP A 390 24.63 -6.09 26.44
CA ASP A 390 26.02 -6.44 26.20
C ASP A 390 26.45 -7.67 27.00
N GLY A 391 27.22 -8.53 26.33
CA GLY A 391 27.70 -9.82 26.82
C GLY A 391 26.61 -10.89 27.04
N VAL A 392 25.31 -10.55 27.01
CA VAL A 392 24.22 -11.49 27.27
C VAL A 392 24.03 -12.46 26.11
N SER A 393 24.05 -11.94 24.89
CA SER A 393 23.78 -12.73 23.68
C SER A 393 24.89 -13.70 23.27
N THR A 394 26.10 -13.54 23.81
CA THR A 394 27.28 -14.37 23.55
C THR A 394 27.62 -15.32 24.69
N ALA A 395 27.06 -15.11 25.88
CA ALA A 395 27.32 -15.95 27.04
C ALA A 395 26.59 -17.29 26.93
N ALA A 396 27.31 -18.40 27.11
CA ALA A 396 26.70 -19.72 27.21
C ALA A 396 25.72 -19.83 28.41
N LYS A 397 26.02 -19.11 29.50
CA LYS A 397 25.15 -18.93 30.66
C LYS A 397 25.30 -17.49 31.19
N PRO A 398 24.32 -16.60 30.95
CA PRO A 398 24.37 -15.24 31.47
C PRO A 398 24.34 -15.21 33.01
N THR A 399 25.05 -14.26 33.62
CA THR A 399 24.99 -14.00 35.07
C THR A 399 23.64 -13.42 35.47
N GLU A 400 23.28 -13.46 36.76
CA GLU A 400 22.02 -12.86 37.24
C GLU A 400 21.94 -11.36 36.99
N GLU A 401 23.07 -10.64 37.07
CA GLU A 401 23.14 -9.22 36.70
C GLU A 401 22.85 -9.01 35.20
N GLN A 402 23.46 -9.83 34.34
CA GLN A 402 23.21 -9.80 32.90
C GLN A 402 21.73 -10.08 32.58
N LYS A 403 21.12 -11.07 33.25
CA LYS A 403 19.69 -11.37 33.10
C LYS A 403 18.81 -10.21 33.59
N ALA A 404 19.16 -9.57 34.70
CA ALA A 404 18.43 -8.44 35.25
C ALA A 404 18.45 -7.23 34.28
N ARG A 405 19.62 -6.90 33.71
CA ARG A 405 19.76 -5.83 32.70
C ARG A 405 18.98 -6.15 31.43
N ALA A 406 19.05 -7.39 30.93
CA ALA A 406 18.28 -7.81 29.76
C ALA A 406 16.76 -7.74 30.01
N ASN A 407 16.28 -8.16 31.18
CA ASN A 407 14.88 -8.02 31.57
C ASN A 407 14.45 -6.55 31.71
N ALA A 408 15.32 -5.67 32.21
CA ALA A 408 15.06 -4.23 32.22
C ALA A 408 14.90 -3.69 30.79
N ALA A 409 15.83 -4.02 29.89
CA ALA A 409 15.75 -3.63 28.48
C ALA A 409 14.46 -4.11 27.82
N VAL A 410 14.10 -5.39 27.96
CA VAL A 410 12.87 -5.95 27.39
C VAL A 410 11.62 -5.25 27.95
N ARG A 411 11.58 -5.00 29.26
CA ARG A 411 10.45 -4.28 29.88
C ARG A 411 10.29 -2.86 29.35
N GLU A 412 11.39 -2.14 29.16
CA GLU A 412 11.36 -0.81 28.57
C GLU A 412 10.90 -0.83 27.11
N ALA A 413 11.41 -1.76 26.31
CA ALA A 413 10.98 -1.96 24.93
C ALA A 413 9.48 -2.26 24.83
N ILE A 414 8.97 -3.17 25.66
CA ILE A 414 7.53 -3.50 25.73
C ILE A 414 6.73 -2.25 26.14
N ARG A 415 7.18 -1.50 27.14
CA ARG A 415 6.51 -0.28 27.59
C ARG A 415 6.45 0.80 26.52
N ALA A 416 7.53 1.02 25.79
CA ALA A 416 7.58 1.99 24.70
C ALA A 416 6.58 1.62 23.58
N ILE A 417 6.57 0.36 23.14
CA ILE A 417 5.61 -0.09 22.11
C ILE A 417 4.19 -0.03 22.65
N ALA A 418 3.95 -0.49 23.87
CA ALA A 418 2.62 -0.50 24.47
C ALA A 418 2.03 0.90 24.59
N ALA A 419 2.85 1.90 24.93
CA ALA A 419 2.43 3.28 25.04
C ALA A 419 2.11 3.93 23.68
N VAL A 420 2.85 3.60 22.62
CA VAL A 420 2.76 4.30 21.33
C VAL A 420 1.85 3.58 20.33
N TRP A 421 1.90 2.24 20.29
CA TRP A 421 1.27 1.47 19.22
C TRP A 421 0.08 0.63 19.68
N LEU A 422 -0.05 0.39 21.00
CA LEU A 422 -1.17 -0.32 21.61
C LEU A 422 -1.37 -1.73 21.01
N PRO A 423 -0.37 -2.63 21.07
CA PRO A 423 -0.50 -3.99 20.54
C PRO A 423 -1.60 -4.77 21.28
N GLU A 424 -2.20 -5.75 20.62
CA GLU A 424 -2.94 -6.81 21.32
C GLU A 424 -1.98 -7.86 21.89
N ILE A 425 -0.89 -8.11 21.16
CA ILE A 425 0.11 -9.12 21.49
C ILE A 425 1.51 -8.56 21.23
N VAL A 426 2.40 -8.72 22.19
CA VAL A 426 3.85 -8.55 22.03
C VAL A 426 4.51 -9.92 22.03
N VAL A 427 5.25 -10.25 20.99
CA VAL A 427 5.95 -11.52 20.84
C VAL A 427 7.45 -11.29 21.01
N LEU A 428 8.05 -11.95 22.00
CA LEU A 428 9.47 -11.93 22.26
C LEU A 428 10.16 -13.06 21.49
N SER A 429 11.21 -12.73 20.78
CA SER A 429 11.91 -13.64 19.89
C SER A 429 13.41 -13.31 19.83
N GLY A 430 14.17 -14.06 19.05
CA GLY A 430 15.63 -13.95 19.00
C GLY A 430 16.35 -14.76 20.08
N PRO A 431 17.69 -14.78 20.07
CA PRO A 431 18.50 -15.66 20.92
C PRO A 431 18.35 -15.36 22.42
N VAL A 432 18.06 -14.11 22.79
CA VAL A 432 17.83 -13.72 24.18
C VAL A 432 16.34 -13.73 24.50
N GLY A 433 15.51 -13.15 23.63
CA GLY A 433 14.07 -12.95 23.90
C GLY A 433 13.25 -14.24 24.00
N ALA A 434 13.74 -15.33 23.41
CA ALA A 434 13.13 -16.65 23.52
C ALA A 434 13.51 -17.41 24.81
N ALA A 435 14.42 -16.88 25.63
CA ALA A 435 14.88 -17.58 26.83
C ALA A 435 13.82 -17.60 27.95
N ASP A 436 13.78 -18.69 28.72
CA ASP A 436 12.80 -18.89 29.80
C ASP A 436 12.95 -17.91 30.97
N TRP A 437 14.14 -17.33 31.13
CA TRP A 437 14.44 -16.34 32.17
C TRP A 437 14.09 -14.90 31.77
N ILE A 438 13.70 -14.66 30.51
CA ILE A 438 13.12 -13.36 30.11
C ILE A 438 11.67 -13.31 30.58
N GLU A 439 11.33 -12.32 31.39
CA GLU A 439 10.01 -12.12 31.96
C GLU A 439 8.98 -11.77 30.88
N VAL A 440 7.88 -12.52 30.86
CA VAL A 440 6.71 -12.24 30.02
C VAL A 440 5.51 -11.75 30.84
N ASP A 441 5.53 -11.91 32.16
CA ASP A 441 4.54 -11.30 33.03
C ASP A 441 5.06 -9.97 33.54
N LEU A 442 4.50 -8.87 33.04
CA LEU A 442 4.89 -7.53 33.44
C LEU A 442 4.10 -7.01 34.64
N GLY A 443 3.17 -7.82 35.17
CA GLY A 443 2.21 -7.44 36.18
C GLY A 443 1.14 -6.49 35.62
N TYR A 444 -0.09 -6.60 36.15
CA TYR A 444 -1.13 -5.64 35.85
C TYR A 444 -0.80 -4.28 36.47
N ARG A 445 -0.80 -3.23 35.64
CA ARG A 445 -0.74 -1.84 36.10
C ARG A 445 -2.07 -1.16 35.81
N LYS A 446 -2.72 -0.63 36.85
CA LYS A 446 -3.99 0.09 36.72
C LYS A 446 -3.87 1.23 35.69
N GLY A 447 -4.77 1.24 34.71
CA GLY A 447 -4.77 2.23 33.61
C GLY A 447 -3.84 1.92 32.43
N TRP A 448 -3.08 0.81 32.48
CA TRP A 448 -2.22 0.40 31.37
C TRP A 448 -3.00 -0.49 30.38
N PRO A 449 -2.74 -0.42 29.06
CA PRO A 449 -3.42 -1.25 28.08
C PRO A 449 -3.26 -2.73 28.43
N GLN A 450 -4.35 -3.49 28.34
CA GLN A 450 -4.27 -4.94 28.48
C GLN A 450 -3.80 -5.54 27.15
N PHE A 451 -2.65 -6.20 27.19
CA PHE A 451 -2.09 -6.95 26.06
C PHE A 451 -1.35 -8.17 26.61
N ARG A 452 -1.14 -9.16 25.75
CA ARG A 452 -0.40 -10.37 26.10
C ARG A 452 1.04 -10.23 25.67
N VAL A 453 1.99 -10.60 26.53
CA VAL A 453 3.39 -10.82 26.13
C VAL A 453 3.61 -12.31 26.05
N LEU A 454 4.09 -12.80 24.91
CA LEU A 454 4.30 -14.21 24.64
C LEU A 454 5.72 -14.43 24.13
N ARG A 455 6.27 -15.62 24.38
CA ARG A 455 7.45 -16.07 23.65
C ARG A 455 7.05 -16.55 22.27
N SER A 456 7.93 -16.34 21.30
CA SER A 456 7.71 -16.79 19.94
C SER A 456 7.58 -18.31 19.88
N PRO A 457 6.51 -18.85 19.27
CA PRO A 457 6.42 -20.29 19.01
C PRO A 457 7.44 -20.75 17.95
N LEU A 458 8.08 -19.81 17.25
CA LEU A 458 9.17 -20.04 16.29
C LEU A 458 10.56 -19.90 16.94
N GLY A 459 10.61 -19.65 18.25
CA GLY A 459 11.83 -19.49 19.04
C GLY A 459 12.78 -18.44 18.47
N GLY A 460 14.08 -18.75 18.48
CA GLY A 460 15.14 -17.89 17.94
C GLY A 460 15.20 -17.83 16.40
N GLN A 461 14.35 -18.58 15.70
CA GLN A 461 14.35 -18.68 14.23
C GLN A 461 13.24 -17.87 13.55
N ALA A 462 12.53 -17.00 14.28
CA ALA A 462 11.40 -16.25 13.72
C ALA A 462 11.75 -15.42 12.49
N ALA A 463 12.96 -14.83 12.41
CA ALA A 463 13.41 -14.11 11.23
C ALA A 463 13.61 -15.01 10.00
N LEU A 464 14.09 -16.25 10.20
CA LEU A 464 14.26 -17.25 9.14
C LEU A 464 12.90 -17.74 8.62
N HIS A 465 11.99 -18.09 9.52
CA HIS A 465 10.58 -18.37 9.16
C HIS A 465 9.92 -17.17 8.48
N GLY A 466 10.28 -15.96 8.92
CA GLY A 466 9.85 -14.68 8.37
C GLY A 466 10.27 -14.52 6.92
N ALA A 467 11.53 -14.77 6.60
CA ALA A 467 12.03 -14.77 5.23
C ALA A 467 11.18 -15.70 4.35
N ALA A 468 10.97 -16.95 4.78
CA ALA A 468 10.12 -17.89 4.04
C ALA A 468 8.68 -17.38 3.86
N ALA A 469 8.08 -16.81 4.91
CA ALA A 469 6.73 -16.27 4.87
C ALA A 469 6.60 -15.07 3.91
N LEU A 470 7.64 -14.23 3.76
CA LEU A 470 7.63 -13.14 2.78
C LEU A 470 7.55 -13.64 1.34
N ALA A 471 8.12 -14.82 1.05
CA ALA A 471 8.04 -15.45 -0.27
C ALA A 471 6.69 -16.15 -0.50
N LEU A 472 6.23 -16.95 0.47
CA LEU A 472 5.01 -17.77 0.38
C LEU A 472 3.72 -16.95 0.50
N PHE A 473 3.74 -15.96 1.40
CA PHE A 473 2.61 -15.09 1.76
C PHE A 473 3.05 -13.62 1.66
N PRO A 474 3.31 -13.08 0.46
CA PRO A 474 3.86 -11.74 0.36
C PRO A 474 2.90 -10.69 0.97
N PRO A 475 3.33 -9.84 1.93
CA PRO A 475 2.49 -8.79 2.49
C PRO A 475 2.17 -7.73 1.43
N LYS A 476 1.09 -6.95 1.62
CA LYS A 476 0.66 -5.90 0.67
C LYS A 476 1.79 -4.93 0.28
N ALA A 477 2.69 -4.61 1.23
CA ALA A 477 3.86 -3.77 1.01
C ALA A 477 4.86 -4.33 -0.02
N LEU A 478 4.86 -5.65 -0.24
CA LEU A 478 5.71 -6.36 -1.20
C LEU A 478 4.95 -6.81 -2.46
N LYS A 479 3.61 -6.83 -2.47
CA LYS A 479 2.81 -7.25 -3.65
C LYS A 479 2.88 -6.29 -4.85
N THR A 480 3.59 -5.18 -4.74
CA THR A 480 3.88 -4.23 -5.84
C THR A 480 5.21 -4.50 -6.55
N LEU A 481 5.79 -5.69 -6.38
CA LEU A 481 7.03 -6.18 -6.98
C LEU A 481 6.75 -7.07 -8.18
#